data_AF-Q0FWL4-F1
#
_entry.id   AF-Q0FWL4-F1
#
_cell.length_a   1.000
_cell.length_b   1.000
_cell.length_c   1.000
_cell.angle_alpha   90.00
_cell.angle_beta   90.00
_cell.angle_gamma   90.00
#
_symmetry.space_group_name_H-M   'P 1'
#
loop_
_entity.id
_entity.type
_entity.pdbx_description
1 polymer ?
#
loop_
_entity_poly.entity_id
_entity_poly.type
_entity_poly.pdbx_seq_one_letter_code
_entity_poly.pdbx_strand_id
1 'polypeptide(L)'
;MLFAISRNSDNPEAAAEIVNCMLTEPEGIDALKDTRGLPASKVAADRLIEAGMIKPEIVKAHEIAMEASGPAISPFNEHPELRGAFIDALEEYSYGMIDEVEAAEVIIDAANDVLSDFDS
;
A
#
# COMPACT_ATOMS: atom_id res chain seq x y z
N MET A 1 -1.86 -1.73 3.71
CA MET A 1 -2.07 -2.64 4.86
C MET A 1 -3.32 -3.46 4.61
N LEU A 2 -3.29 -4.76 4.91
CA LEU A 2 -4.41 -5.69 4.70
C LEU A 2 -4.67 -6.49 5.98
N PHE A 3 -5.91 -6.93 6.17
CA PHE A 3 -6.22 -8.00 7.12
C PHE A 3 -6.27 -9.32 6.38
N ALA A 4 -5.63 -10.36 6.95
CA ALA A 4 -5.60 -11.69 6.38
C ALA A 4 -5.96 -12.73 7.44
N ILE A 5 -6.65 -13.78 7.02
CA ILE A 5 -6.97 -14.93 7.87
C ILE A 5 -5.99 -16.03 7.52
N SER A 6 -5.34 -16.60 8.54
CA SER A 6 -4.42 -17.72 8.33
C SER A 6 -5.14 -18.89 7.66
N ARG A 7 -4.49 -19.49 6.66
CA ARG A 7 -4.94 -20.75 6.05
C ARG A 7 -5.05 -21.89 7.07
N ASN A 8 -4.31 -21.79 8.17
CA ASN A 8 -4.25 -22.78 9.25
C ASN A 8 -5.05 -22.37 10.48
N SER A 9 -5.95 -21.37 10.36
CA SER A 9 -6.81 -20.99 11.49
C SER A 9 -7.73 -22.15 11.85
N ASP A 10 -7.80 -22.49 13.14
CA ASP A 10 -8.79 -23.44 13.66
C ASP A 10 -10.22 -22.85 13.64
N ASN A 11 -10.34 -21.52 13.53
CA ASN A 11 -11.61 -20.80 13.57
C ASN A 11 -11.65 -19.68 12.51
N PRO A 12 -11.60 -20.01 11.21
CA PRO A 12 -11.54 -19.00 10.14
C PRO A 12 -12.82 -18.13 10.07
N GLU A 13 -13.98 -18.69 10.43
CA GLU A 13 -15.25 -17.98 10.41
C GLU A 13 -15.33 -16.91 11.50
N ALA A 14 -15.00 -17.26 12.75
CA ALA A 14 -14.91 -16.28 13.84
C ALA A 14 -13.85 -15.19 13.56
N ALA A 15 -12.73 -15.55 12.91
CA ALA A 15 -11.74 -14.56 12.49
C ALA A 15 -12.33 -13.60 11.43
N ALA A 16 -13.12 -14.10 10.49
CA ALA A 16 -13.81 -13.28 9.49
C ALA A 16 -14.86 -12.36 10.12
N GLU A 17 -15.59 -12.81 11.13
CA GLU A 17 -16.54 -11.98 11.89
C GLU A 17 -15.85 -10.79 12.56
N ILE A 18 -14.65 -10.99 13.13
CA ILE A 18 -13.85 -9.89 13.71
C ILE A 18 -13.43 -8.90 12.63
N VAL A 19 -12.97 -9.38 11.45
CA VAL A 19 -12.61 -8.51 10.33
C VAL A 19 -13.83 -7.73 9.83
N ASN A 20 -15.00 -8.37 9.72
CA ASN A 20 -16.24 -7.69 9.35
C ASN A 20 -16.63 -6.62 10.38
N CYS A 21 -16.57 -6.97 11.67
CA CYS A 21 -16.84 -6.03 12.76
C CYS A 21 -15.98 -4.78 12.64
N MET A 22 -14.67 -4.95 12.47
CA MET A 22 -13.74 -3.84 12.33
C MET A 22 -14.01 -2.93 11.13
N LEU A 23 -14.44 -3.49 9.99
CA LEU A 23 -14.46 -2.78 8.70
C LEU A 23 -15.85 -2.32 8.24
N THR A 24 -16.91 -2.87 8.80
CA THR A 24 -18.28 -2.66 8.29
C THR A 24 -19.29 -2.38 9.40
N GLU A 25 -19.10 -2.92 10.60
CA GLU A 25 -20.04 -2.71 11.70
C GLU A 25 -19.80 -1.36 12.41
N PRO A 26 -20.86 -0.67 12.86
CA PRO A 26 -20.76 0.65 13.49
C PRO A 26 -19.74 0.73 14.63
N GLU A 27 -19.74 -0.26 15.52
CA GLU A 27 -18.88 -0.29 16.70
C GLU A 27 -17.40 -0.36 16.32
N GLY A 28 -17.07 -1.16 15.30
CA GLY A 28 -15.70 -1.27 14.79
C GLY A 28 -15.26 -0.04 14.03
N ILE A 29 -16.15 0.52 13.19
CA ILE A 29 -15.88 1.77 12.45
C ILE A 29 -15.60 2.92 13.43
N ASP A 30 -16.45 3.09 14.44
CA ASP A 30 -16.34 4.19 15.40
C ASP A 30 -15.10 4.03 16.31
N ALA A 31 -14.69 2.79 16.57
CA ALA A 31 -13.47 2.49 17.31
C ALA A 31 -12.21 2.77 16.48
N LEU A 32 -12.17 2.36 15.21
CA LEU A 32 -10.98 2.48 14.35
C LEU A 32 -10.82 3.86 13.72
N LYS A 33 -11.92 4.55 13.42
CA LYS A 33 -11.94 5.86 12.77
C LYS A 33 -11.07 5.84 11.50
N ASP A 34 -10.23 6.86 11.32
CA ASP A 34 -9.33 7.06 10.17
C ASP A 34 -7.88 6.64 10.45
N THR A 35 -7.62 5.88 11.51
CA THR A 35 -6.27 5.48 11.95
C THR A 35 -5.49 4.66 10.90
N ARG A 36 -6.16 4.24 9.83
CA ARG A 36 -5.63 3.41 8.73
C ARG A 36 -5.86 4.04 7.36
N GLY A 37 -6.13 5.34 7.32
CA GLY A 37 -6.52 6.09 6.12
C GLY A 37 -8.03 6.12 5.90
N LEU A 38 -8.43 6.56 4.70
CA LEU A 38 -9.83 6.47 4.26
C LEU A 38 -10.24 4.99 4.19
N PRO A 39 -11.30 4.54 4.88
CA PRO A 39 -11.72 3.16 4.83
C PRO A 39 -12.03 2.68 3.40
N ALA A 40 -11.59 1.48 3.05
CA ALA A 40 -11.95 0.85 1.77
C ALA A 40 -13.43 0.42 1.72
N SER A 41 -14.06 0.19 2.87
CA SER A 41 -15.50 -0.07 2.97
C SER A 41 -16.26 1.22 2.73
N LYS A 42 -17.15 1.23 1.72
CA LYS A 42 -17.98 2.39 1.40
C LYS A 42 -18.85 2.83 2.59
N VAL A 43 -19.43 1.88 3.32
CA VAL A 43 -20.27 2.17 4.51
C VAL A 43 -19.46 2.90 5.58
N ALA A 44 -18.23 2.44 5.82
CA ALA A 44 -17.34 3.07 6.80
C ALA A 44 -16.86 4.45 6.35
N ALA A 45 -16.47 4.58 5.08
CA ALA A 45 -16.04 5.85 4.50
C ALA A 45 -17.15 6.90 4.57
N ASP A 46 -18.36 6.57 4.07
CA ASP A 46 -19.51 7.48 4.06
C ASP A 46 -19.85 7.92 5.50
N ARG A 47 -19.94 6.97 6.45
CA ARG A 47 -20.22 7.25 7.87
C ARG A 47 -19.22 8.24 8.48
N LEU A 48 -17.92 8.02 8.28
CA LEU A 48 -16.88 8.87 8.86
C LEU A 48 -16.78 10.24 8.19
N ILE A 49 -17.05 10.32 6.88
CA ILE A 49 -17.12 11.59 6.15
C ILE A 49 -18.32 12.41 6.64
N GLU A 50 -19.51 11.81 6.74
CA GLU A 50 -20.73 12.46 7.24
C GLU A 50 -20.57 12.94 8.69
N ALA A 51 -19.84 12.18 9.51
CA ALA A 51 -19.52 12.54 10.89
C ALA A 51 -18.42 13.62 11.00
N GLY A 52 -17.87 14.11 9.89
CA GLY A 52 -16.78 15.10 9.87
C GLY A 52 -15.46 14.58 10.46
N MET A 53 -15.27 13.26 10.51
CA MET A 53 -14.07 12.64 11.06
C MET A 53 -12.95 12.51 10.01
N ILE A 54 -13.28 12.52 8.72
CA ILE A 54 -12.30 12.51 7.63
C ILE A 54 -12.01 13.93 7.17
N LYS A 55 -10.74 14.30 7.11
CA LYS A 55 -10.31 15.58 6.55
C LYS A 55 -10.65 15.67 5.05
N PRO A 56 -11.24 16.77 4.54
CA PRO A 56 -11.60 16.90 3.13
C PRO A 56 -10.44 16.69 2.15
N GLU A 57 -9.21 17.01 2.55
CA GLU A 57 -8.01 16.82 1.75
C GLU A 57 -7.72 15.34 1.47
N ILE A 58 -8.05 14.44 2.41
CA ILE A 58 -7.90 12.99 2.24
C ILE A 58 -8.90 12.49 1.20
N VAL A 59 -10.15 12.97 1.25
CA VAL A 59 -11.20 12.62 0.27
C VAL A 59 -10.79 13.09 -1.13
N LYS A 60 -10.34 14.34 -1.26
CA LYS A 60 -9.85 14.88 -2.54
C LYS A 60 -8.64 14.10 -3.08
N ALA A 61 -7.69 13.73 -2.23
CA ALA A 61 -6.53 12.93 -2.65
C ALA A 61 -6.95 11.54 -3.14
N HIS A 62 -7.93 10.91 -2.48
CA HIS A 62 -8.50 9.64 -2.92
C HIS A 62 -9.19 9.76 -4.29
N GLU A 63 -9.99 10.80 -4.51
CA GLU A 63 -10.65 11.06 -5.80
C GLU A 63 -9.63 11.18 -6.93
N ILE A 64 -8.56 11.97 -6.74
CA ILE A 64 -7.47 12.10 -7.72
C ILE A 64 -6.84 10.74 -8.04
N ALA A 65 -6.60 9.91 -7.02
CA ALA A 65 -6.02 8.59 -7.20
C ALA A 65 -6.97 7.62 -7.94
N MET A 66 -8.28 7.70 -7.69
CA MET A 66 -9.30 6.86 -8.34
C MET A 66 -9.59 7.27 -9.79
N GLU A 67 -9.43 8.56 -10.12
CA GLU A 67 -9.59 9.09 -11.47
C GLU A 67 -8.34 8.89 -12.34
N ALA A 68 -7.19 8.59 -11.73
CA ALA A 68 -5.95 8.36 -12.44
C ALA A 68 -6.06 7.16 -13.38
N SER A 69 -5.49 7.30 -14.57
CA SER A 69 -5.37 6.21 -15.55
C SER A 69 -3.90 5.92 -15.83
N GLY A 70 -3.59 4.65 -16.07
CA GLY A 70 -2.21 4.20 -16.28
C GLY A 70 -2.12 2.68 -16.17
N PRO A 71 -0.93 2.11 -16.43
CA PRO A 71 -0.68 0.70 -16.14
C PRO A 71 -0.86 0.43 -14.64
N ALA A 72 -1.26 -0.81 -14.31
CA ALA A 72 -1.26 -1.25 -12.92
C ALA A 72 0.18 -1.23 -12.37
N ILE A 73 0.31 -0.87 -11.09
CA ILE A 73 1.59 -0.96 -10.39
C ILE A 73 1.95 -2.44 -10.26
N SER A 74 3.16 -2.81 -10.68
CA SER A 74 3.67 -4.18 -10.52
C SER A 74 3.65 -4.58 -9.04
N PRO A 75 3.23 -5.82 -8.69
CA PRO A 75 3.35 -6.33 -7.32
C PRO A 75 4.79 -6.30 -6.80
N PHE A 76 5.78 -6.38 -7.70
CA PHE A 76 7.20 -6.35 -7.37
C PHE A 76 7.77 -4.93 -7.20
N ASN A 77 6.98 -3.88 -7.46
CA ASN A 77 7.44 -2.49 -7.29
C ASN A 77 7.95 -2.22 -5.85
N GLU A 78 7.37 -2.91 -4.86
CA GLU A 78 7.76 -2.82 -3.46
C GLU A 78 8.60 -4.02 -2.99
N HIS A 79 9.20 -4.79 -3.91
CA HIS A 79 10.09 -5.89 -3.54
C HIS A 79 11.26 -5.33 -2.71
N PRO A 80 11.56 -5.89 -1.52
CA PRO A 80 12.54 -5.30 -0.60
C PRO A 80 13.92 -5.08 -1.22
N GLU A 81 14.39 -6.03 -2.03
CA GLU A 81 15.69 -5.93 -2.72
C GLU A 81 15.69 -4.84 -3.78
N LEU A 82 14.60 -4.71 -4.55
CA LEU A 82 14.45 -3.64 -5.53
C LEU A 82 14.41 -2.27 -4.85
N ARG A 83 13.62 -2.13 -3.78
CA ARG A 83 13.54 -0.90 -3.00
C ARG A 83 14.89 -0.53 -2.37
N GLY A 84 15.64 -1.53 -1.90
CA GLY A 84 17.00 -1.36 -1.39
C GLY A 84 17.94 -0.79 -2.46
N ALA A 85 18.00 -1.42 -3.63
CA ALA A 85 18.85 -0.96 -4.74
C ALA A 85 18.52 0.48 -5.18
N PHE A 86 17.23 0.85 -5.23
CA PHE A 86 16.82 2.22 -5.50
C PHE A 86 17.32 3.20 -4.43
N ILE A 87 17.19 2.86 -3.15
CA ILE A 87 17.63 3.73 -2.05
C ILE A 87 19.15 3.91 -2.11
N ASP A 88 19.89 2.81 -2.21
CA ASP A 88 21.35 2.83 -2.23
C ASP A 88 21.86 3.66 -3.43
N ALA A 89 21.41 3.38 -4.65
CA ALA A 89 21.83 4.13 -5.84
C ALA A 89 21.51 5.64 -5.75
N LEU A 90 20.34 6.00 -5.19
CA LEU A 90 19.98 7.40 -4.99
C LEU A 90 20.83 8.06 -3.90
N GLU A 91 21.23 7.34 -2.86
CA GLU A 91 22.14 7.83 -1.83
C GLU A 91 23.54 8.03 -2.39
N GLU A 92 24.08 7.06 -3.13
CA GLU A 92 25.40 7.16 -3.76
C GLU A 92 25.47 8.34 -4.74
N TYR A 93 24.45 8.50 -5.57
CA TYR A 93 24.31 9.66 -6.45
C TYR A 93 24.22 10.97 -5.67
N SER A 94 23.40 11.03 -4.61
CA SER A 94 23.22 12.23 -3.78
C SER A 94 24.51 12.66 -3.07
N TYR A 95 25.38 11.70 -2.73
CA TYR A 95 26.71 11.98 -2.17
C TYR A 95 27.79 12.25 -3.23
N GLY A 96 27.44 12.20 -4.52
CA GLY A 96 28.36 12.41 -5.64
C GLY A 96 29.39 11.31 -5.79
N MET A 97 29.06 10.08 -5.35
CA MET A 97 29.94 8.92 -5.50
C MET A 97 29.81 8.27 -6.88
N ILE A 98 28.63 8.36 -7.48
CA ILE A 98 28.32 7.91 -8.83
C ILE A 98 27.56 9.02 -9.60
N ASP A 99 27.57 8.98 -10.92
CA ASP A 99 26.79 9.89 -11.76
C ASP A 99 25.36 9.37 -12.04
N GLU A 100 24.56 10.17 -12.77
CA GLU A 100 23.16 9.82 -13.06
C GLU A 100 23.01 8.60 -13.97
N VAL A 101 24.01 8.31 -14.81
CA VAL A 101 24.00 7.17 -15.74
C VAL A 101 24.33 5.90 -14.97
N GLU A 102 25.38 5.93 -14.15
CA GLU A 102 25.76 4.83 -13.27
C GLU A 102 24.63 4.47 -12.31
N ALA A 103 23.98 5.47 -11.69
CA ALA A 103 22.83 5.23 -10.81
C ALA A 103 21.65 4.56 -11.55
N ALA A 104 21.38 4.96 -12.79
CA ALA A 104 20.34 4.35 -13.60
C ALA A 104 20.68 2.90 -13.97
N GLU A 105 21.93 2.60 -14.32
CA GLU A 105 22.41 1.25 -14.62
C GLU A 105 22.26 0.32 -13.41
N VAL A 106 22.71 0.76 -12.22
CA VAL A 106 22.56 0.00 -10.97
C VAL A 106 21.09 -0.37 -10.71
N ILE A 107 20.19 0.60 -10.88
CA ILE A 107 18.75 0.37 -10.68
C ILE A 107 18.17 -0.62 -11.71
N ILE A 108 18.55 -0.49 -12.98
CA ILE A 108 18.07 -1.36 -14.06
C ILE A 108 18.55 -2.79 -13.86
N ASP A 109 19.84 -2.97 -13.56
CA ASP A 109 20.44 -4.28 -13.35
C ASP A 109 19.81 -4.97 -12.13
N ALA A 110 19.67 -4.25 -11.01
CA ALA A 110 19.00 -4.79 -9.83
C ALA A 110 17.53 -5.16 -10.10
N ALA A 111 16.81 -4.36 -10.89
CA ALA A 111 15.44 -4.68 -11.30
C ALA A 111 15.38 -5.96 -12.14
N ASN A 112 16.27 -6.10 -13.13
CA ASN A 112 16.33 -7.29 -13.98
C ASN A 112 16.69 -8.54 -13.17
N ASP A 113 17.68 -8.43 -12.28
CA ASP A 113 18.12 -9.54 -11.44
C ASP A 113 16.98 -10.03 -10.54
N VAL A 114 16.34 -9.12 -9.80
CA VAL A 114 15.19 -9.45 -8.92
C VAL A 114 14.04 -10.06 -9.71
N LEU A 115 13.70 -9.50 -10.88
CA LEU A 115 12.56 -9.98 -11.66
C LEU A 115 12.84 -11.32 -12.35
N SER A 116 14.10 -11.63 -12.66
CA SER A 116 14.49 -12.89 -13.31
C SER A 116 14.11 -14.13 -12.49
N ASP A 117 14.07 -14.00 -11.16
CA ASP A 117 13.65 -15.07 -10.25
C ASP A 117 12.14 -15.41 -10.32
N PHE A 118 11.34 -14.54 -10.95
CA PHE A 118 9.88 -14.68 -11.04
C PHE A 118 9.36 -14.91 -12.47
N ASP A 119 10.24 -14.99 -13.47
CA ASP A 119 9.92 -15.17 -14.89
C ASP A 119 9.56 -16.62 -15.30
N SER A 120 9.25 -17.50 -14.34
CA SER A 120 8.92 -18.93 -14.55
C SER A 120 7.47 -19.22 -14.90
#